data_AF-A0A937FY04-F1
#
_entry.id   AF-A0A937FY04-F1
#
_cell.length_a   1.000
_cell.length_b   1.000
_cell.length_c   1.000
_cell.angle_alpha   90.00
_cell.angle_beta   90.00
_cell.angle_gamma   90.00
#
_symmetry.space_group_name_H-M   'P 1'
#
loop_
_entity.id
_entity.type
_entity.pdbx_description
1 polymer ?
#
loop_
_entity_poly.entity_id
_entity_poly.type
_entity_poly.pdbx_seq_one_letter_code
_entity_poly.pdbx_strand_id
1 'polypeptide(L)'
;MFKESVEFNLQNILPSLSVRAVTGSAFSQARYKVKPEVFRDLLEFFKEPYCGLEKKLWKGHILLAGDGSTLNLPASKDIEAYFGVHSVNQLGTKRYLARALLIYDVLNNFIVSGHISSMKTGEKTF
;
A
#
# COMPACT_ATOMS: atom_id res chain seq x y z
N MET A 1 -4.38 15.64 -5.75
CA MET A 1 -4.38 15.83 -7.21
C MET A 1 -3.02 15.39 -7.72
N PHE A 2 -2.91 14.31 -8.48
CA PHE A 2 -1.65 13.95 -9.12
C PHE A 2 -1.30 15.09 -10.08
N LYS A 3 -0.18 15.78 -9.85
CA LYS A 3 0.20 16.97 -10.63
C LYS A 3 0.57 16.63 -12.08
N GLU A 4 0.85 15.36 -12.37
CA GLU A 4 1.43 14.89 -13.62
C GLU A 4 0.63 13.70 -14.17
N SER A 5 0.56 13.60 -15.50
CA SER A 5 -0.15 12.50 -16.18
C SER A 5 0.66 11.20 -16.15
N VAL A 6 -0.04 10.06 -16.33
CA VAL A 6 0.63 8.75 -16.45
C VAL A 6 1.62 8.76 -17.61
N GLU A 7 1.21 9.26 -18.78
CA GLU A 7 2.09 9.44 -19.94
C GLU A 7 3.35 10.25 -19.62
N PHE A 8 3.21 11.39 -18.93
CA PHE A 8 4.35 12.21 -18.54
C PHE A 8 5.29 11.43 -17.62
N ASN A 9 4.75 10.74 -16.62
CA ASN A 9 5.56 9.93 -15.71
C ASN A 9 6.29 8.79 -16.42
N LEU A 10 5.63 8.11 -17.37
CA LEU A 10 6.25 7.02 -18.13
C LEU A 10 7.39 7.51 -19.01
N GLN A 11 7.29 8.72 -19.57
CA GLN A 11 8.34 9.32 -20.39
C GLN A 11 9.55 9.78 -19.58
N ASN A 12 9.39 10.07 -18.29
CA ASN A 12 10.49 10.56 -17.44
C ASN A 12 11.10 9.48 -16.54
N ILE A 13 10.27 8.63 -15.92
CA ILE A 13 10.71 7.62 -14.94
C ILE A 13 11.32 6.40 -15.61
N LEU A 14 10.73 5.88 -16.70
CA LEU A 14 11.28 4.67 -17.32
C LEU A 14 12.68 4.91 -17.88
N PRO A 15 12.97 6.02 -18.60
CA PRO A 15 14.32 6.28 -19.07
C PRO A 15 15.35 6.49 -17.96
N SER A 16 14.97 7.06 -16.80
CA SER A 16 15.89 7.21 -15.67
C SER A 16 16.27 5.86 -15.04
N LEU A 17 15.45 4.83 -15.24
CA LEU A 17 15.74 3.43 -14.91
C LEU A 17 16.41 2.67 -16.06
N SER A 18 16.85 3.35 -17.13
CA SER A 18 17.38 2.73 -18.36
C SER A 18 16.38 1.80 -19.06
N VAL A 19 15.08 2.02 -18.86
CA VAL A 19 13.98 1.29 -19.51
C VAL A 19 13.37 2.16 -20.60
N ARG A 20 13.11 1.58 -21.78
CA ARG A 20 12.44 2.31 -22.87
C ARG A 20 11.03 2.75 -22.45
N ALA A 21 10.69 4.02 -22.72
CA ALA A 21 9.34 4.52 -22.49
C ALA A 21 8.29 3.73 -23.27
N VAL A 22 7.13 3.52 -22.66
CA VAL A 22 5.98 2.78 -23.23
C VAL A 22 4.73 3.66 -23.23
N THR A 23 3.70 3.25 -23.97
CA THR A 23 2.39 3.92 -23.96
C THR A 23 1.67 3.69 -22.63
N GLY A 24 0.79 4.60 -22.21
CA GLY A 24 -0.04 4.38 -21.02
C GLY A 24 -0.96 3.17 -21.15
N SER A 25 -1.41 2.84 -22.37
CA SER A 25 -2.17 1.60 -22.63
C SER A 25 -1.36 0.34 -22.33
N ALA A 26 -0.08 0.29 -22.75
CA ALA A 26 0.80 -0.84 -22.47
C ALA A 26 1.09 -0.96 -20.96
N PHE A 27 1.32 0.18 -20.29
CA PHE A 27 1.50 0.21 -18.84
C PHE A 27 0.25 -0.26 -18.07
N SER A 28 -0.94 0.21 -18.47
CA SER A 28 -2.22 -0.22 -17.87
C SER A 28 -2.43 -1.73 -18.01
N GLN A 29 -2.22 -2.29 -19.21
CA GLN A 29 -2.32 -3.73 -19.44
C GLN A 29 -1.31 -4.53 -18.62
N ALA A 30 -0.07 -4.04 -18.50
CA ALA A 30 0.96 -4.69 -17.69
C ALA A 30 0.60 -4.69 -16.19
N ARG A 31 -0.01 -3.60 -15.68
CA ARG A 31 -0.43 -3.50 -14.28
C ARG A 31 -1.42 -4.60 -13.88
N TYR A 32 -2.32 -5.03 -14.77
CA TYR A 32 -3.26 -6.13 -14.48
C TYR A 32 -2.57 -7.50 -14.32
N LYS A 33 -1.31 -7.65 -14.75
CA LYS A 33 -0.53 -8.88 -14.56
C LYS A 33 0.08 -8.97 -13.16
N VAL A 34 0.14 -7.85 -12.43
CA VAL A 34 0.72 -7.77 -11.10
C VAL A 34 -0.31 -8.23 -10.08
N LYS A 35 -0.01 -9.34 -9.40
CA LYS A 35 -0.86 -9.83 -8.32
C LYS A 35 -0.57 -9.07 -7.02
N PRO A 36 -1.57 -8.83 -6.14
CA PRO A 36 -1.40 -8.05 -4.92
C PRO A 36 -0.36 -8.63 -3.94
N GLU A 37 -0.09 -9.93 -4.01
CA GLU A 37 0.92 -10.62 -3.22
C GLU A 37 2.30 -9.98 -3.36
N VAL A 38 2.62 -9.40 -4.53
CA VAL A 38 3.93 -8.76 -4.76
C VAL A 38 4.25 -7.68 -3.73
N PHE A 39 3.24 -6.95 -3.22
CA PHE A 39 3.47 -5.87 -2.26
C PHE A 39 3.87 -6.41 -0.90
N ARG A 40 3.28 -7.54 -0.48
CA ARG A 40 3.66 -8.23 0.75
C ARG A 40 5.03 -8.87 0.60
N ASP A 41 5.27 -9.52 -0.53
CA ASP A 41 6.55 -10.19 -0.79
C ASP A 41 7.68 -9.16 -0.89
N LEU A 42 7.42 -7.98 -1.45
CA LEU A 42 8.37 -6.86 -1.48
C LEU A 42 8.68 -6.32 -0.07
N LEU A 43 7.66 -6.19 0.79
CA LEU A 43 7.87 -5.79 2.18
C LEU A 43 8.74 -6.81 2.92
N GLU A 44 8.48 -8.11 2.73
CA GLU A 44 9.26 -9.19 3.34
C GLU A 44 10.71 -9.20 2.82
N PHE A 45 10.89 -9.02 1.51
CA PHE A 45 12.22 -8.91 0.89
C PHE A 45 13.08 -7.82 1.54
N PHE A 46 12.49 -6.67 1.89
CA PHE A 46 13.22 -5.60 2.56
C PHE A 46 13.46 -5.83 4.06
N LYS A 47 12.73 -6.75 4.71
CA LYS A 47 12.95 -7.06 6.14
C LYS A 47 14.26 -7.77 6.40
N GLU A 48 14.71 -8.64 5.50
CA GLU A 48 15.98 -9.36 5.67
C GLU A 48 17.17 -8.41 5.91
N PRO A 49 17.41 -7.39 5.05
CA PRO A 49 18.40 -6.35 5.33
C PRO A 49 18.18 -5.64 6.67
N TYR A 50 16.94 -5.29 7.00
CA TYR A 50 16.62 -4.58 8.24
C TYR A 50 16.95 -5.39 9.51
N CYS A 51 16.79 -6.72 9.47
CA CYS A 51 17.15 -7.59 10.57
C CYS A 51 18.66 -7.58 10.84
N GLY A 52 19.50 -7.52 9.79
CA GLY A 52 20.96 -7.53 9.88
C GLY A 52 21.61 -6.19 10.22
N LEU A 53 20.86 -5.08 10.24
CA LEU A 53 21.40 -3.76 10.58
C LEU A 53 21.54 -3.58 12.09
N GLU A 54 22.63 -2.91 12.49
CA GLU A 54 22.76 -2.31 13.81
C GLU A 54 21.72 -1.20 13.97
N LYS A 55 20.77 -1.37 14.90
CA LYS A 55 19.62 -0.48 15.05
C LYS A 55 19.92 0.62 16.06
N LYS A 56 19.51 1.85 15.74
CA LYS A 56 19.41 2.93 16.73
C LYS A 56 18.32 2.58 17.73
N LEU A 57 18.67 2.65 19.02
CA LEU A 57 17.78 2.33 20.12
C LEU A 57 17.40 3.59 20.90
N TRP A 58 16.14 3.68 21.31
CA TRP A 58 15.68 4.65 22.29
C TRP A 58 15.76 4.03 23.68
N LYS A 59 16.69 4.50 24.51
CA LYS A 59 16.89 3.98 25.88
C LYS A 59 17.05 2.45 25.94
N GLY A 60 17.74 1.87 24.96
CA GLY A 60 17.95 0.42 24.87
C GLY A 60 16.81 -0.37 24.21
N HIS A 61 15.77 0.30 23.70
CA HIS A 61 14.63 -0.34 23.05
C HIS A 61 14.46 0.11 21.59
N ILE A 62 13.88 -0.76 20.77
CA ILE A 62 13.38 -0.38 19.45
C ILE A 62 12.11 0.45 19.66
N LEU A 63 12.09 1.64 19.07
CA LEU A 63 10.93 2.53 19.13
C LEU A 63 10.10 2.36 17.87
N LEU A 64 8.93 1.74 18.02
CA LEU A 64 7.96 1.55 16.94
C LEU A 64 6.83 2.55 17.10
N ALA A 65 6.41 3.13 15.97
CA ALA A 65 5.17 3.89 15.88
C ALA A 65 4.20 3.18 14.95
N GLY A 66 2.92 3.24 15.30
CA GLY A 66 1.83 2.77 14.46
C GLY A 66 1.02 3.96 13.96
N ASP A 67 0.69 3.97 12.67
CA ASP A 67 -0.23 4.95 12.10
C ASP A 67 -1.29 4.25 11.23
N GLY A 68 -2.54 4.62 11.48
CA GLY A 68 -3.72 4.01 10.89
C GLY A 68 -4.44 4.99 9.97
N SER A 69 -5.04 4.49 8.90
CA SER A 69 -5.82 5.29 7.97
C SER A 69 -7.06 4.56 7.49
N THR A 70 -8.12 5.31 7.18
CA THR A 70 -9.31 4.77 6.52
C THR A 70 -9.26 5.13 5.04
N LEU A 71 -9.35 4.12 4.19
CA LEU A 71 -9.25 4.25 2.73
C LEU A 71 -10.63 4.08 2.10
N ASN A 72 -10.98 4.97 1.18
CA ASN A 72 -12.15 4.78 0.32
C ASN A 72 -11.76 3.92 -0.89
N LEU A 73 -12.48 2.82 -1.11
CA LEU A 73 -12.15 1.85 -2.14
C LEU A 73 -13.04 2.01 -3.38
N PRO A 74 -12.51 1.75 -4.58
CA PRO A 74 -13.31 1.74 -5.80
C PRO A 74 -14.33 0.59 -5.77
N ALA A 75 -15.50 0.82 -6.35
CA ALA A 75 -16.54 -0.20 -6.44
C ALA A 75 -16.14 -1.30 -7.43
N SER A 76 -16.10 -2.55 -6.97
CA SER A 76 -15.96 -3.74 -7.80
C SER A 76 -16.48 -4.97 -7.04
N LYS A 77 -16.75 -6.06 -7.76
CA LYS A 77 -17.21 -7.32 -7.14
C LYS A 77 -16.17 -7.88 -6.16
N ASP A 78 -14.89 -7.81 -6.50
CA ASP A 78 -13.80 -8.33 -5.67
C ASP A 78 -13.64 -7.51 -4.38
N ILE A 79 -13.77 -6.18 -4.48
CA ILE A 79 -13.74 -5.30 -3.31
C ILE A 79 -14.94 -5.55 -2.39
N GLU A 80 -16.14 -5.70 -2.94
CA GLU A 80 -17.33 -6.04 -2.14
C GLU A 80 -17.16 -7.40 -1.46
N ALA A 81 -16.66 -8.41 -2.17
CA ALA A 81 -16.46 -9.75 -1.65
C ALA A 81 -15.42 -9.78 -0.50
N TYR A 82 -14.32 -9.04 -0.62
CA TYR A 82 -13.24 -9.05 0.38
C TYR A 82 -13.48 -8.08 1.54
N PHE A 83 -13.81 -6.81 1.25
CA PHE A 83 -13.92 -5.75 2.26
C PHE A 83 -15.33 -5.61 2.82
N GLY A 84 -16.35 -6.04 2.07
CA GLY A 84 -17.75 -5.86 2.39
C GLY A 84 -18.27 -4.46 2.13
N VAL A 85 -19.59 -4.29 2.16
CA VAL A 85 -20.25 -2.99 2.09
C VAL A 85 -20.12 -2.29 3.45
N HIS A 86 -19.55 -1.09 3.46
CA HIS A 86 -19.44 -0.29 4.68
C HIS A 86 -20.75 0.47 4.96
N SER A 87 -21.31 1.12 3.95
CA SER A 87 -22.59 1.82 4.05
C SER A 87 -23.27 1.95 2.69
N VAL A 88 -24.57 2.23 2.71
CA VAL A 88 -25.37 2.51 1.51
C VAL A 88 -26.03 3.87 1.72
N ASN A 89 -25.89 4.79 0.75
CA ASN A 89 -26.55 6.08 0.83
C ASN A 89 -28.05 5.97 0.47
N GLN A 90 -28.80 7.06 0.63
CA GLN A 90 -30.24 7.11 0.32
C GLN A 90 -30.57 6.79 -1.14
N LEU A 91 -29.61 6.95 -2.06
CA LEU A 91 -29.74 6.65 -3.49
C LEU A 91 -29.35 5.20 -3.82
N GLY A 92 -29.09 4.35 -2.83
CA GLY A 92 -28.68 2.96 -3.03
C GLY A 92 -27.21 2.78 -3.43
N THR A 93 -26.40 3.84 -3.43
CA THR A 93 -24.97 3.74 -3.75
C THR A 93 -24.20 3.13 -2.58
N LYS A 94 -23.58 1.97 -2.82
CA LYS A 94 -22.70 1.29 -1.86
C LYS A 94 -21.35 2.00 -1.73
N ARG A 95 -20.87 2.15 -0.50
CA ARG A 95 -19.53 2.63 -0.16
C ARG A 95 -18.71 1.50 0.43
N TYR A 96 -17.44 1.45 0.05
CA TYR A 96 -16.49 0.44 0.48
C TYR A 96 -15.33 1.15 1.16
N LEU A 97 -15.07 0.78 2.41
CA LEU A 97 -13.93 1.31 3.17
C LEU A 97 -13.00 0.17 3.58
N ALA A 98 -11.72 0.47 3.61
CA ALA A 98 -10.71 -0.36 4.26
C ALA A 98 -10.04 0.41 5.38
N ARG A 99 -9.52 -0.34 6.35
CA ARG A 99 -8.54 0.15 7.31
C ARG A 99 -7.15 -0.25 6.81
N ALA A 100 -6.24 0.71 6.81
CA ALA A 100 -4.82 0.49 6.63
C ALA A 100 -4.10 0.78 7.95
N LEU A 101 -3.10 -0.02 8.30
CA LEU A 101 -2.21 0.19 9.45
C LEU A 101 -0.77 -0.02 8.99
N LEU A 102 0.11 0.90 9.39
CA LEU A 102 1.55 0.80 9.17
C LEU A 102 2.26 0.84 10.52
N ILE A 103 3.22 -0.06 10.73
CA ILE A 103 4.14 -0.06 11.85
C ILE A 103 5.53 0.27 11.33
N TYR A 104 6.16 1.31 11.87
CA TYR A 104 7.47 1.78 11.44
C TYR A 104 8.42 1.98 12.61
N ASP A 105 9.68 1.63 12.38
CA ASP A 105 10.78 1.99 13.27
C ASP A 105 11.18 3.44 12.96
N VAL A 106 10.85 4.33 13.89
CA VAL A 106 11.03 5.78 13.73
C VAL A 106 12.47 6.23 13.78
N LEU A 107 13.37 5.45 14.38
CA LEU A 107 14.78 5.81 14.48
C LEU A 107 15.60 5.27 13.31
N ASN A 108 15.14 4.17 12.73
CA ASN A 108 15.81 3.45 11.64
C ASN A 108 15.14 3.63 10.28
N ASN A 109 14.09 4.46 10.18
CA ASN A 109 13.38 4.84 8.95
C ASN A 109 12.91 3.63 8.13
N PHE A 110 12.34 2.63 8.80
CA PHE A 110 11.95 1.38 8.17
C PHE A 110 10.49 1.01 8.47
N ILE A 111 9.75 0.57 7.46
CA ILE A 111 8.40 0.04 7.64
C ILE A 111 8.53 -1.43 8.04
N VAL A 112 8.22 -1.72 9.30
CA VAL A 112 8.32 -3.06 9.88
C VAL A 112 7.13 -3.92 9.46
N SER A 113 5.93 -3.36 9.42
CA SER A 113 4.73 -4.07 9.00
C SER A 113 3.71 -3.13 8.35
N GLY A 114 2.87 -3.67 7.48
CA GLY A 114 1.80 -2.95 6.82
C GLY A 114 0.63 -3.86 6.48
N HIS A 115 -0.58 -3.45 6.83
CA HIS A 115 -1.79 -4.22 6.62
C HIS A 115 -2.92 -3.37 6.05
N ILE A 116 -3.73 -4.00 5.20
CA ILE A 116 -5.01 -3.45 4.72
C ILE A 116 -6.10 -4.50 4.94
N SER A 117 -7.21 -4.12 5.55
CA SER A 117 -8.32 -5.05 5.82
C SER A 117 -9.68 -4.38 5.81
N SER A 118 -10.73 -5.19 5.95
CA SER A 118 -12.07 -4.71 6.21
C SER A 118 -12.12 -3.84 7.48
N MET A 119 -13.05 -2.89 7.51
CA MET A 119 -13.33 -2.03 8.66
C MET A 119 -13.77 -2.80 9.92
N LYS A 120 -14.22 -4.05 9.76
CA LYS A 120 -14.59 -4.95 10.86
C LYS A 120 -13.38 -5.44 11.67
N THR A 121 -12.18 -5.39 11.08
CA THR A 121 -10.94 -5.76 11.75
C THR A 121 -10.42 -4.56 12.55
N GLY A 122 -10.20 -4.77 13.85
CA GLY A 122 -9.62 -3.76 14.74
C GLY A 122 -8.09 -3.68 14.60
N GLU A 123 -7.51 -2.56 15.02
CA GLU A 123 -6.07 -2.33 14.90
C GLU A 123 -5.21 -3.32 15.70
N LYS A 124 -5.75 -3.85 16.79
CA LYS A 124 -5.09 -4.86 17.63
C LYS A 124 -5.02 -6.25 16.98
N THR A 125 -5.77 -6.46 15.90
CA THR A 125 -5.88 -7.76 15.21
C THR A 125 -4.86 -7.89 14.08
N PHE A 126 -4.11 -6.81 13.80
CA PHE A 126 -3.00 -6.82 12.86
C PHE A 126 -1.70 -7.29 13.51
#